data_AF-A0A7W5CFW1-F1
#
_entry.id   AF-A0A7W5CFW1-F1
#
_cell.length_a   1.000
_cell.length_b   1.000
_cell.length_c   1.000
_cell.angle_alpha   90.00
_cell.angle_beta   90.00
_cell.angle_gamma   90.00
#
_symmetry.space_group_name_H-M   'P 1'
#
loop_
_entity.id
_entity.type
_entity.pdbx_description
1 polymer ?
#
loop_
_entity_poly.entity_id
_entity_poly.type
_entity_poly.pdbx_seq_one_letter_code
_entity_poly.pdbx_strand_id
1 'polypeptide(L)'
;MVKIMDYGKFKYEAAQKAKETRRNQANTVLKEVRFRLKIEAHDYITKLKRAEGFLQAGDKVKAMILFRGREQSRPEQGVRLLRKFAEDVAEFGTVESNPTIDGRNMVMVVAPHKNKSEVKTEQNAQRAANREAARSAARGDSDSEETPSSAPAE
;
A
#
# COMPACT_ATOMS: atom_id res chain seq x y z
N MET A 1 -33.66 -22.46 -18.82
CA MET A 1 -34.66 -21.41 -18.54
C MET A 1 -34.33 -20.20 -19.40
N VAL A 2 -35.19 -19.85 -20.36
CA VAL A 2 -34.96 -18.71 -21.26
C VAL A 2 -35.66 -17.50 -20.66
N LYS A 3 -34.89 -16.48 -20.27
CA LYS A 3 -35.42 -15.28 -19.63
C LYS A 3 -35.56 -14.20 -20.71
N ILE A 4 -36.80 -13.90 -21.08
CA ILE A 4 -37.14 -12.85 -22.04
C ILE A 4 -36.75 -11.51 -21.43
N MET A 5 -35.71 -10.88 -21.98
CA MET A 5 -35.17 -9.59 -21.55
C MET A 5 -34.75 -8.79 -22.78
N ASP A 6 -34.83 -7.47 -22.68
CA ASP A 6 -34.33 -6.57 -23.71
C ASP A 6 -32.80 -6.66 -23.78
N TYR A 7 -32.30 -7.30 -24.83
CA TYR A 7 -30.89 -7.62 -25.00
C TYR A 7 -30.01 -6.37 -25.12
N GLY A 8 -30.54 -5.28 -25.69
CA GLY A 8 -29.81 -4.02 -25.86
C GLY A 8 -29.53 -3.36 -24.51
N LYS A 9 -30.57 -3.24 -23.68
CA LYS A 9 -30.47 -2.66 -22.33
C LYS A 9 -29.57 -3.51 -21.41
N PHE A 10 -29.72 -4.83 -21.47
CA PHE A 10 -28.89 -5.75 -20.69
C PHE A 10 -27.40 -5.65 -21.04
N LYS A 11 -27.05 -5.51 -22.32
CA LYS A 11 -25.64 -5.36 -22.74
C LYS A 11 -25.01 -4.07 -22.21
N TYR A 12 -25.79 -2.99 -22.16
CA TYR A 12 -25.35 -1.71 -21.63
C TYR A 12 -25.15 -1.76 -20.11
N GLU A 13 -26.12 -2.31 -19.37
CA GLU A 13 -26.02 -2.47 -17.91
C GLU A 13 -24.89 -3.44 -17.53
N ALA A 14 -24.71 -4.53 -18.27
CA ALA A 14 -23.60 -5.46 -18.08
C ALA A 14 -22.25 -4.79 -18.35
N ALA A 15 -22.13 -3.97 -19.41
CA ALA A 15 -20.91 -3.24 -19.72
C ALA A 15 -20.60 -2.17 -18.65
N GLN A 16 -21.60 -1.46 -18.15
CA GLN A 16 -21.44 -0.47 -17.07
C GLN A 16 -21.03 -1.15 -15.76
N LYS A 17 -21.70 -2.25 -15.38
CA LYS A 17 -21.35 -3.03 -14.19
C LYS A 17 -19.97 -3.67 -14.29
N ALA A 18 -19.56 -4.11 -15.48
CA ALA A 18 -18.20 -4.62 -15.72
C ALA A 18 -17.14 -3.51 -15.58
N LYS A 19 -17.41 -2.30 -16.10
CA LYS A 19 -16.53 -1.13 -15.91
C LYS A 19 -16.43 -0.73 -14.44
N GLU A 20 -17.55 -0.73 -13.73
CA GLU A 20 -17.60 -0.37 -12.31
C GLU A 20 -16.85 -1.40 -11.46
N THR A 21 -17.11 -2.70 -11.67
CA THR A 21 -16.36 -3.79 -11.03
C THR A 21 -14.87 -3.67 -11.30
N ARG A 22 -14.47 -3.41 -12.55
CA ARG A 22 -13.04 -3.26 -12.93
C ARG A 22 -12.39 -2.04 -12.26
N ARG A 23 -13.13 -0.94 -12.04
CA ARG A 23 -12.63 0.24 -11.33
C ARG A 23 -12.54 0.00 -9.82
N ASN A 24 -13.47 -0.78 -9.26
CA ASN A 24 -13.54 -1.05 -7.84
C ASN A 24 -12.63 -2.21 -7.40
N GLN A 25 -12.19 -3.05 -8.34
CA GLN A 25 -11.18 -4.07 -8.10
C GLN A 25 -9.88 -3.41 -7.63
N ALA A 26 -9.52 -3.65 -6.37
CA ALA A 26 -8.26 -3.23 -5.81
C ALA A 26 -7.13 -4.06 -6.46
N ASN A 27 -6.50 -3.53 -7.50
CA ASN A 27 -5.38 -4.20 -8.15
C ASN A 27 -4.19 -4.26 -7.20
N THR A 28 -3.96 -5.42 -6.57
CA THR A 28 -2.73 -5.70 -5.82
C THR A 28 -1.54 -5.71 -6.78
N VAL A 29 -0.59 -4.81 -6.59
CA VAL A 29 0.60 -4.69 -7.45
C VAL A 29 1.77 -5.39 -6.77
N LEU A 30 2.58 -6.10 -7.55
CA LEU A 30 3.84 -6.63 -7.07
C LEU A 30 4.92 -5.55 -7.15
N LYS A 31 5.41 -5.08 -6.00
CA LYS A 31 6.47 -4.08 -5.88
C LYS A 31 7.81 -4.76 -5.65
N GLU A 32 8.80 -4.43 -6.47
CA GLU A 32 10.14 -4.99 -6.32
C GLU A 32 11.01 -4.10 -5.43
N VAL A 33 11.66 -4.70 -4.42
CA VAL A 33 12.67 -4.04 -3.59
C VAL A 33 14.00 -4.76 -3.81
N ARG A 34 14.96 -4.05 -4.40
CA ARG A 34 16.28 -4.60 -4.73
C ARG A 34 17.29 -4.31 -3.64
N PHE A 35 17.97 -5.36 -3.20
CA PHE A 35 19.02 -5.33 -2.19
C PHE A 35 20.37 -5.69 -2.80
N ARG A 36 21.43 -5.13 -2.23
CA ARG A 36 22.81 -5.54 -2.49
C ARG A 36 23.27 -6.42 -1.33
N LEU A 37 24.19 -7.35 -1.60
CA LEU A 37 24.72 -8.25 -0.57
C LEU A 37 25.45 -7.47 0.54
N LYS A 38 26.17 -6.39 0.17
CA LYS A 38 26.81 -5.45 1.08
C LYS A 38 25.95 -4.18 1.20
N ILE A 39 24.86 -4.28 1.95
CA ILE A 39 24.01 -3.14 2.27
C ILE A 39 24.52 -2.45 3.54
N GLU A 40 24.49 -1.12 3.55
CA GLU A 40 24.75 -0.33 4.74
C GLU A 40 23.51 -0.27 5.64
N ALA A 41 23.69 -0.13 6.96
CA ALA A 41 22.58 -0.07 7.92
C ALA A 41 21.54 1.01 7.57
N HIS A 42 21.98 2.19 7.11
CA HIS A 42 21.06 3.28 6.76
C HIS A 42 20.23 2.98 5.49
N ASP A 43 20.85 2.42 4.45
CA ASP A 43 20.12 2.00 3.22
C ASP A 43 19.14 0.87 3.54
N TYR A 44 19.51 -0.06 4.43
CA TYR A 44 18.64 -1.13 4.88
C TYR A 44 17.34 -0.60 5.51
N ILE A 45 17.45 0.33 6.45
CA ILE A 45 16.29 0.94 7.13
C ILE A 45 15.38 1.65 6.12
N THR A 46 15.96 2.34 5.13
CA THR A 46 15.19 3.04 4.10
C THR A 46 14.41 2.06 3.21
N LYS A 47 15.04 0.94 2.85
CA LYS A 47 14.39 -0.14 2.07
C LYS A 47 13.32 -0.86 2.88
N LEU A 48 13.55 -1.07 4.17
CA LEU A 48 12.59 -1.65 5.11
C LEU A 48 11.33 -0.78 5.20
N LYS A 49 11.48 0.51 5.52
CA LYS A 49 10.35 1.48 5.56
C LYS A 49 9.57 1.53 4.26
N ARG A 50 10.26 1.42 3.11
CA ARG A 50 9.59 1.36 1.81
C ARG A 50 8.80 0.05 1.63
N ALA A 51 9.33 -1.08 2.08
CA ALA A 51 8.63 -2.35 2.05
C ALA A 51 7.41 -2.36 2.98
N GLU A 52 7.55 -1.86 4.20
CA GLU A 52 6.45 -1.65 5.15
C GLU A 52 5.35 -0.79 4.52
N GLY A 53 5.70 0.34 3.90
CA GLY A 53 4.73 1.20 3.21
C GLY A 53 3.99 0.51 2.07
N PHE A 54 4.64 -0.41 1.34
CA PHE A 54 3.97 -1.20 0.31
C PHE A 54 3.03 -2.26 0.90
N LEU A 55 3.43 -2.92 1.97
CA LEU A 55 2.60 -3.92 2.64
C LEU A 55 1.40 -3.27 3.33
N GLN A 56 1.61 -2.11 3.97
CA GLN A 56 0.53 -1.29 4.51
C GLN A 56 -0.41 -0.81 3.41
N ALA A 57 0.08 -0.53 2.20
CA ALA A 57 -0.75 -0.19 1.04
C ALA A 57 -1.51 -1.40 0.43
N GLY A 58 -1.29 -2.61 0.96
CA GLY A 58 -1.88 -3.85 0.46
C GLY A 58 -1.23 -4.37 -0.83
N ASP A 59 -0.01 -3.96 -1.14
CA ASP A 59 0.78 -4.46 -2.26
C ASP A 59 1.70 -5.61 -1.84
N LYS A 60 1.94 -6.57 -2.74
CA LYS A 60 2.91 -7.64 -2.50
C LYS A 60 4.32 -7.11 -2.72
N VAL A 61 5.27 -7.51 -1.89
CA VAL A 61 6.67 -7.09 -2.00
C VAL A 61 7.54 -8.26 -2.44
N LYS A 62 8.23 -8.08 -3.57
CA LYS A 62 9.28 -8.98 -4.07
C LYS A 62 10.64 -8.43 -3.66
N ALA A 63 11.22 -9.01 -2.61
CA ALA A 63 12.59 -8.71 -2.18
C ALA A 63 13.56 -9.48 -3.08
N MET A 64 14.45 -8.76 -3.76
CA MET A 64 15.41 -9.34 -4.70
C MET A 64 16.84 -8.95 -4.34
N ILE A 65 17.70 -9.93 -4.11
CA ILE A 65 19.14 -9.74 -3.97
C ILE A 65 19.80 -10.07 -5.30
N LEU A 66 20.63 -9.15 -5.80
CA LEU A 66 21.43 -9.36 -7.00
C LEU A 66 22.82 -9.84 -6.59
N PHE A 67 23.20 -11.05 -6.99
CA PHE A 67 24.58 -11.51 -6.80
C PHE A 67 25.48 -10.97 -7.91
N ARG A 68 26.67 -10.47 -7.55
CA ARG A 68 27.66 -10.03 -8.54
C ARG A 68 28.80 -11.04 -8.67
N GLY A 69 28.83 -11.75 -9.81
CA GLY A 69 29.94 -12.61 -10.21
C GLY A 69 30.29 -13.66 -9.16
N ARG A 70 31.45 -13.49 -8.51
CA ARG A 70 32.01 -14.43 -7.51
C ARG A 70 31.15 -14.57 -6.24
N GLU A 71 30.19 -13.68 -6.02
CA GLU A 71 29.29 -13.71 -4.87
C GLU A 71 28.21 -14.80 -4.96
N GLN A 72 28.00 -15.40 -6.14
CA GLN A 72 27.10 -16.56 -6.28
C GLN A 72 27.58 -17.79 -5.47
N SER A 73 28.86 -17.81 -5.08
CA SER A 73 29.44 -18.83 -4.20
C SER A 73 29.03 -18.69 -2.73
N ARG A 74 28.42 -17.56 -2.31
CA ARG A 74 28.00 -17.29 -0.93
C ARG A 74 26.50 -17.00 -0.81
N PRO A 75 25.63 -17.97 -1.14
CA PRO A 75 24.19 -17.80 -0.98
C PRO A 75 23.79 -17.62 0.50
N GLU A 76 24.55 -18.17 1.46
CA GLU A 76 24.25 -18.09 2.89
C GLU A 76 24.12 -16.65 3.41
N GLN A 77 24.96 -15.72 2.95
CA GLN A 77 24.87 -14.32 3.39
C GLN A 77 23.60 -13.65 2.89
N GLY A 78 23.18 -13.97 1.66
CA GLY A 78 21.91 -13.48 1.14
C GLY A 78 20.73 -14.06 1.91
N VAL A 79 20.75 -15.36 2.24
CA VAL A 79 19.69 -16.03 3.01
C VAL A 79 19.55 -15.41 4.39
N ARG A 80 20.67 -15.13 5.07
CA ARG A 80 20.66 -14.44 6.37
C ARG A 80 20.02 -13.05 6.27
N LEU A 81 20.35 -12.28 5.22
CA LEU A 81 19.77 -10.96 5.02
C LEU A 81 18.26 -11.03 4.75
N LEU A 82 17.81 -11.98 3.93
CA LEU A 82 16.37 -12.17 3.66
C LEU A 82 15.62 -12.68 4.89
N ARG A 83 16.22 -13.55 5.70
CA ARG A 83 15.62 -13.98 6.98
C ARG A 83 15.44 -12.81 7.93
N LYS A 84 16.48 -11.99 8.12
CA LYS A 84 16.37 -10.77 8.92
C LYS A 84 15.28 -9.83 8.40
N PHE A 85 15.24 -9.61 7.09
CA PHE A 85 14.17 -8.82 6.48
C PHE A 85 12.78 -9.43 6.66
N ALA A 86 12.64 -10.76 6.64
CA ALA A 86 11.37 -11.42 6.91
C ALA A 86 10.94 -11.24 8.37
N GLU A 87 11.87 -11.29 9.33
CA GLU A 87 11.60 -11.02 10.76
C GLU A 87 11.15 -9.58 10.98
N ASP A 88 11.88 -8.60 10.43
CA ASP A 88 11.54 -7.18 10.58
C ASP A 88 10.19 -6.82 9.93
N VAL A 89 9.79 -7.55 8.89
CA VAL A 89 8.55 -7.31 8.14
C VAL A 89 7.38 -8.18 8.63
N ALA A 90 7.63 -9.13 9.53
CA ALA A 90 6.64 -10.09 10.02
C ALA A 90 5.41 -9.43 10.68
N GLU A 91 5.55 -8.19 11.17
CA GLU A 91 4.44 -7.42 11.72
C GLU A 91 3.40 -7.00 10.66
N PHE A 92 3.84 -6.73 9.42
CA PHE A 92 2.99 -6.19 8.36
C PHE A 92 2.62 -7.21 7.27
N GLY A 93 3.39 -8.29 7.14
CA GLY A 93 3.16 -9.29 6.11
C GLY A 93 3.68 -10.69 6.44
N THR A 94 3.12 -11.66 5.72
CA THR A 94 3.53 -13.07 5.76
C THR A 94 4.41 -13.40 4.56
N VAL A 95 5.40 -14.27 4.75
CA VAL A 95 6.22 -14.79 3.66
C VAL A 95 5.37 -15.77 2.84
N GLU A 96 5.11 -15.44 1.57
CA GLU A 96 4.37 -16.30 0.64
C GLU A 96 5.32 -17.26 -0.09
N SER A 97 6.50 -16.75 -0.46
CA SER A 97 7.52 -17.54 -1.14
C SER A 97 8.84 -17.41 -0.41
N ASN A 98 9.34 -18.54 0.08
CA ASN A 98 10.64 -18.65 0.73
C ASN A 98 11.77 -18.14 -0.18
N PRO A 99 12.93 -17.73 0.40
CA PRO A 99 14.07 -17.25 -0.36
C PRO A 99 14.61 -18.34 -1.29
N THR A 100 14.35 -18.19 -2.58
CA THR A 100 14.77 -19.12 -3.64
C THR A 100 15.77 -18.45 -4.55
N ILE A 101 16.78 -19.20 -4.96
CA ILE A 101 17.81 -18.75 -5.91
C ILE A 101 17.26 -18.92 -7.33
N ASP A 102 17.02 -17.81 -8.00
CA ASP A 102 16.62 -17.72 -9.41
C ASP A 102 17.85 -17.29 -10.23
N GLY A 103 18.74 -18.25 -10.47
CA GLY A 103 20.00 -18.07 -11.19
C GLY A 103 20.97 -17.13 -10.49
N ARG A 104 21.06 -15.89 -10.99
CA ARG A 104 21.95 -14.83 -10.44
C ARG A 104 21.28 -13.98 -9.37
N ASN A 105 19.98 -14.17 -9.15
CA ASN A 105 19.21 -13.38 -8.21
C ASN A 105 18.67 -14.31 -7.13
N MET A 106 18.51 -13.82 -5.91
CA MET A 106 17.71 -14.50 -4.91
C MET A 106 16.47 -13.68 -4.63
N VAL A 107 15.33 -14.34 -4.64
CA VAL A 107 14.02 -13.69 -4.56
C VAL A 107 13.25 -14.27 -3.40
N MET A 108 12.57 -13.39 -2.67
CA MET A 108 11.57 -13.73 -1.67
C MET A 108 10.34 -12.86 -1.90
N VAL A 109 9.15 -13.42 -1.70
CA VAL A 109 7.89 -12.70 -1.86
C VAL A 109 7.17 -12.66 -0.53
N VAL A 110 6.80 -11.45 -0.11
CA VAL A 110 6.05 -11.16 1.10
C VAL A 110 4.68 -10.62 0.69
N ALA A 111 3.63 -11.23 1.25
CA ALA A 111 2.25 -10.80 1.08
C ALA A 111 1.80 -10.01 2.31
N PRO A 112 1.02 -8.93 2.14
CA PRO A 112 0.50 -8.17 3.27
C PRO A 112 -0.55 -8.96 4.05
N HIS A 113 -0.63 -8.75 5.36
CA HIS A 113 -1.71 -9.32 6.19
C HIS A 113 -3.07 -8.70 5.91
N LYS A 114 -3.09 -7.39 5.62
CA LYS A 114 -4.31 -6.66 5.30
C LYS A 114 -4.54 -6.62 3.80
N ASN A 115 -5.76 -6.95 3.38
CA ASN A 115 -6.14 -6.91 1.98
C ASN A 115 -6.27 -5.47 1.48
N LYS A 116 -5.88 -5.24 0.22
CA LYS A 116 -5.86 -3.92 -0.42
C LYS A 116 -7.22 -3.20 -0.41
N SER A 117 -8.32 -3.95 -0.37
CA SER A 117 -9.69 -3.43 -0.26
C SER A 117 -9.96 -2.74 1.08
N GLU A 118 -9.47 -3.30 2.18
CA GLU A 118 -9.66 -2.79 3.54
C GLU A 118 -8.79 -1.54 3.75
N VAL A 119 -7.52 -1.63 3.37
CA VAL A 119 -6.57 -0.51 3.41
C VAL A 119 -7.07 0.70 2.62
N LYS A 120 -7.60 0.49 1.41
CA LYS A 120 -8.10 1.59 0.57
C LYS A 120 -9.33 2.25 1.19
N THR A 121 -10.16 1.49 1.87
CA THR A 121 -11.34 2.00 2.58
C THR A 121 -10.92 2.82 3.80
N GLU A 122 -9.98 2.30 4.60
CA GLU A 122 -9.38 2.99 5.74
C GLU A 122 -8.67 4.29 5.32
N GLN A 123 -7.84 4.27 4.26
CA GLN A 123 -7.17 5.47 3.75
C GLN A 123 -8.13 6.54 3.23
N ASN A 124 -9.21 6.15 2.53
CA ASN A 124 -10.19 7.11 2.05
C ASN A 124 -10.98 7.72 3.21
N ALA A 125 -11.34 6.92 4.22
CA ALA A 125 -11.99 7.39 5.43
C ALA A 125 -11.09 8.36 6.23
N GLN A 126 -9.80 8.02 6.39
CA GLN A 126 -8.83 8.87 7.09
C GLN A 126 -8.60 10.19 6.36
N ARG A 127 -8.50 10.18 5.01
CA ARG A 127 -8.34 11.39 4.20
C ARG A 127 -9.60 12.25 4.20
N ALA A 128 -10.79 11.65 4.20
CA ALA A 128 -12.04 12.37 4.34
C ALA A 128 -12.10 13.08 5.71
N ALA A 129 -11.83 12.34 6.79
CA ALA A 129 -11.80 12.89 8.15
C ALA A 129 -10.76 13.99 8.32
N ASN A 130 -9.55 13.84 7.77
CA ASN A 130 -8.50 14.87 7.86
C ASN A 130 -8.87 16.12 7.04
N ARG A 131 -9.49 15.95 5.86
CA ARG A 131 -9.98 17.06 5.05
C ARG A 131 -11.13 17.81 5.73
N GLU A 132 -11.97 17.09 6.46
CA GLU A 132 -13.08 17.64 7.24
C GLU A 132 -12.56 18.38 8.48
N ALA A 133 -11.59 17.81 9.20
CA ALA A 133 -10.89 18.47 10.31
C ALA A 133 -10.16 19.75 9.86
N ALA A 134 -9.46 19.73 8.72
CA ALA A 134 -8.80 20.92 8.17
C ALA A 134 -9.81 22.01 7.74
N ARG A 135 -10.98 21.61 7.22
CA ARG A 135 -12.08 22.55 6.89
C ARG A 135 -12.72 23.15 8.14
N SER A 136 -12.85 22.38 9.22
CA SER A 136 -13.38 22.85 10.50
C SER A 136 -12.41 23.80 11.21
N ALA A 137 -11.10 23.52 11.16
CA ALA A 137 -10.07 24.41 11.69
C ALA A 137 -10.02 25.76 10.95
N ALA A 138 -10.18 25.76 9.62
CA ALA A 138 -10.23 26.98 8.82
C ALA A 138 -11.53 27.81 9.00
N ARG A 139 -12.60 27.21 9.52
CA ARG A 139 -13.87 27.89 9.85
C ARG A 139 -13.93 28.43 11.27
N GLY A 140 -12.98 28.05 12.14
CA GLY A 140 -12.93 28.49 13.54
C GLY A 140 -12.19 29.82 13.76
N ASP A 141 -11.57 30.38 12.71
CA ASP A 141 -10.76 31.61 12.79
C ASP A 141 -11.52 32.87 12.31
N SER A 142 -12.83 32.76 12.04
CA SER A 142 -13.65 33.85 11.48
C SER A 142 -14.79 34.32 12.39
N ASP A 143 -14.78 33.99 13.69
CA ASP A 143 -15.91 34.29 14.60
C ASP A 143 -15.48 35.01 15.91
N SER A 144 -14.40 35.78 15.86
CA SER A 144 -13.95 36.60 16.99
C SER A 144 -13.66 38.04 16.58
N GLU A 145 -14.65 38.74 15.99
CA GLU A 145 -14.69 40.21 15.98
C GLU A 145 -16.09 40.75 15.61
N GLU A 146 -17.11 40.40 16.40
CA GLU A 146 -18.31 41.24 16.52
C GLU A 146 -18.62 41.45 18.01
N THR A 147 -18.05 42.50 18.60
CA THR A 147 -18.56 43.07 19.84
C THR A 147 -19.83 43.86 19.51
N PRO A 148 -21.02 43.46 20.00
CA PRO A 148 -22.21 44.30 19.90
C PRO A 148 -22.13 45.30 21.05
N SER A 149 -21.55 46.48 20.80
CA SER A 149 -21.71 47.61 21.72
C SER A 149 -22.98 48.38 21.34
N SER A 150 -24.13 47.81 21.67
CA SER A 150 -25.36 48.59 21.84
C SER A 150 -25.45 49.07 23.29
N ALA A 151 -25.55 50.38 23.48
CA ALA A 151 -26.16 50.96 24.67
C ALA A 151 -26.85 52.29 24.28
N PRO A 152 -28.14 52.49 24.64
CA PRO A 152 -28.96 53.65 24.30
C PRO A 152 -29.03 54.71 25.43
N ALA A 153 -29.60 55.88 25.09
CA ALA A 153 -29.95 57.04 25.96
C ALA A 153 -28.73 57.86 26.45
N GLU A 154 -28.68 59.19 26.36
CA GLU A 154 -29.70 60.22 26.64
C GLU A 154 -29.42 61.50 25.81
#